data_AF-A0A7J5ZL45-F1
#
_entry.id   AF-A0A7J5ZL45-F1
#
_cell.length_a   1.000
_cell.length_b   1.000
_cell.length_c   1.000
_cell.angle_alpha   90.00
_cell.angle_beta   90.00
_cell.angle_gamma   90.00
#
_symmetry.space_group_name_H-M   'P 1'
#
loop_
_entity.id
_entity.type
_entity.pdbx_description
1 polymer ?
#
loop_
_entity_poly.entity_id
_entity_poly.type
_entity_poly.pdbx_seq_one_letter_code
_entity_poly.pdbx_strand_id
1 'polypeptide(L)'
;MCFWENRITPDLSPESPLLGTLPLPPARSRTSGPTTHPPAEPPARPHRKRSGEAGSGSASPPVRGAMEVGMRVVRGVDWKWSNQDDGEGHVGTVVEVGRQGSTSTPDKTVVVQWDSGTRTNYRTGYQGAYDLLLYDNAQIGVRHSNIICDSCKKHGIMGMRWKCKACFDYDLCTHCYMNNKHDLSHAFERYETAHSQPVSLAPRQNLSRIILKGIFQGVKVVRGPDWDWGNQDGGEGKIGKVVDIRGWDQESGRSVASVTWSNGTTNVYRMGHKGKVDLKYVSDGQGGYYYKEHLPKLGEHAELQRQESADGHTFQQGDKVKCLLDVDILRQMQEGHGGWNPKMAEYICRIGTVHRITDRGDVRVQYSNNIRWTFHPGALTKVSRERLS
;
A
#
# COMPACT_ATOMS: atom_id res chain seq x y z
N MET A 1 27.17 54.04 29.14
CA MET A 1 28.11 53.89 30.27
C MET A 1 29.10 52.79 29.89
N CYS A 2 30.40 53.14 29.91
CA CYS A 2 31.67 52.40 29.75
C CYS A 2 31.64 50.93 29.29
N PHE A 3 32.21 50.57 28.12
CA PHE A 3 33.64 50.26 27.79
C PHE A 3 34.22 49.05 28.57
N TRP A 4 34.50 47.95 27.83
CA TRP A 4 35.84 47.31 27.59
C TRP A 4 36.44 46.61 28.84
N GLU A 5 37.16 45.49 28.83
CA GLU A 5 37.84 44.66 27.84
C GLU A 5 38.35 43.38 28.52
N ASN A 6 38.56 42.32 27.73
CA ASN A 6 39.72 41.42 27.69
C ASN A 6 40.53 40.99 28.94
N ARG A 7 40.81 39.68 28.92
CA ARG A 7 42.11 38.97 29.07
C ARG A 7 42.51 38.31 30.40
N ILE A 8 42.83 37.03 30.22
CA ILE A 8 44.01 36.27 30.71
C ILE A 8 43.94 35.64 32.11
N THR A 9 44.07 34.31 32.09
CA THR A 9 44.38 33.35 33.17
C THR A 9 45.77 33.58 33.79
N PRO A 10 46.02 33.13 35.03
CA PRO A 10 46.79 31.88 35.14
C PRO A 10 46.42 30.95 36.32
N ASP A 11 46.89 29.72 36.14
CA ASP A 11 46.95 28.53 36.98
C ASP A 11 47.51 28.75 38.40
N LEU A 12 46.88 28.11 39.40
CA LEU A 12 47.49 27.68 40.66
C LEU A 12 46.79 26.41 41.16
N SER A 13 47.45 25.26 41.00
CA SER A 13 47.23 24.05 41.78
C SER A 13 48.10 24.07 43.05
N PRO A 14 47.73 23.33 44.12
CA PRO A 14 48.64 22.28 44.55
C PRO A 14 47.96 20.96 45.00
N GLU A 15 48.65 19.88 44.62
CA GLU A 15 48.93 18.63 45.35
C GLU A 15 47.83 17.57 45.60
N SER A 16 48.06 16.43 44.94
CA SER A 16 47.54 15.09 45.19
C SER A 16 48.17 14.42 46.42
N PRO A 17 47.59 13.31 46.90
CA PRO A 17 48.38 12.09 47.08
C PRO A 17 47.83 10.88 46.31
N LEU A 18 48.76 10.00 45.96
CA LEU A 18 48.60 8.79 45.15
C LEU A 18 48.05 7.57 45.94
N LEU A 19 47.37 6.73 45.15
CA LEU A 19 47.21 5.26 45.19
C LEU A 19 46.73 4.53 46.46
N GLY A 20 45.64 3.78 46.26
CA GLY A 20 45.29 2.58 47.03
C GLY A 20 44.24 1.76 46.29
N THR A 21 44.67 0.76 45.52
CA THR A 21 43.84 -0.29 44.92
C THR A 21 43.14 -1.11 46.02
N LEU A 22 41.83 -1.26 45.93
CA LEU A 22 41.03 -2.14 46.79
C LEU A 22 40.38 -3.28 45.98
N PRO A 23 40.13 -4.45 46.59
CA PRO A 23 40.05 -5.74 45.90
C PRO A 23 38.65 -6.12 45.43
N LEU A 24 38.61 -6.96 44.39
CA LEU A 24 37.42 -7.65 43.88
C LEU A 24 36.80 -8.56 44.95
N PRO A 25 35.46 -8.63 45.07
CA PRO A 25 34.80 -9.55 45.99
C PRO A 25 34.78 -10.99 45.44
N PRO A 26 34.73 -12.02 46.32
CA PRO A 26 34.86 -13.41 45.93
C PRO A 26 33.57 -13.96 45.29
N ALA A 27 33.76 -14.94 44.40
CA ALA A 27 32.71 -15.71 43.75
C ALA A 27 31.80 -16.39 44.78
N ARG A 28 30.49 -16.13 44.69
CA ARG A 28 29.48 -16.86 45.48
C ARG A 28 28.92 -18.05 44.70
N SER A 29 28.82 -19.12 45.47
CA SER A 29 28.39 -20.47 45.15
C SER A 29 26.94 -20.56 44.64
N ARG A 30 26.74 -21.55 43.77
CA ARG A 30 25.47 -21.98 43.21
C ARG A 30 24.46 -22.31 44.32
N THR A 31 23.34 -21.60 44.32
CA THR A 31 22.09 -22.02 44.94
C THR A 31 20.99 -21.94 43.90
N SER A 32 20.18 -22.99 43.83
CA SER A 32 19.12 -23.23 42.84
C SER A 32 17.97 -22.25 43.01
N GLY A 33 17.82 -21.32 42.06
CA GLY A 33 16.63 -20.51 41.84
C GLY A 33 15.65 -21.16 40.83
N PRO A 34 14.38 -20.75 40.81
CA PRO A 34 13.32 -21.44 40.10
C PRO A 34 13.50 -21.33 38.58
N THR A 35 13.26 -22.43 37.89
CA THR A 35 13.26 -22.58 36.43
C THR A 35 12.35 -21.54 35.76
N THR A 36 12.95 -20.59 35.05
CA THR A 36 12.24 -19.75 34.08
C THR A 36 11.99 -20.59 32.82
N HIS A 37 10.74 -21.01 32.64
CA HIS A 37 10.31 -21.62 31.38
C HIS A 37 10.33 -20.56 30.25
N PRO A 38 10.72 -20.92 29.02
CA PRO A 38 10.53 -20.05 27.86
C PRO A 38 9.04 -19.75 27.68
N PRO A 39 8.66 -18.58 27.11
CA PRO A 39 7.26 -18.27 26.85
C PRO A 39 6.64 -19.36 25.98
N ALA A 40 5.53 -19.91 26.47
CA ALA A 40 4.82 -21.01 25.83
C ALA A 40 4.41 -20.66 24.40
N GLU A 41 4.65 -21.59 23.47
CA GLU A 41 4.00 -21.58 22.17
C GLU A 41 2.47 -21.51 22.35
N PRO A 42 1.76 -20.80 21.46
CA PRO A 42 0.31 -20.72 21.55
C PRO A 42 -0.30 -22.12 21.39
N PRO A 43 -1.32 -22.50 22.19
CA PRO A 43 -1.92 -23.83 22.08
C PRO A 43 -2.60 -24.00 20.71
N ALA A 44 -2.36 -25.17 20.10
CA ALA A 44 -3.09 -25.63 18.94
C ALA A 44 -4.61 -25.61 19.22
N ARG A 45 -5.38 -25.08 18.27
CA ARG A 45 -6.85 -25.04 18.36
C ARG A 45 -7.45 -26.46 18.37
N PRO A 46 -8.62 -26.67 19.01
CA PRO A 46 -9.25 -27.98 19.04
C PRO A 46 -9.78 -28.38 17.66
N HIS A 47 -9.52 -29.63 17.28
CA HIS A 47 -10.07 -30.27 16.09
C HIS A 47 -11.61 -30.28 16.13
N ARG A 48 -12.24 -29.56 15.20
CA ARG A 48 -13.65 -29.79 14.85
C ARG A 48 -13.68 -30.87 13.77
N LYS A 49 -14.41 -31.96 14.04
CA LYS A 49 -14.61 -33.10 13.14
C LYS A 49 -15.07 -32.62 11.75
N ARG A 50 -14.37 -33.08 10.71
CA ARG A 50 -14.69 -32.87 9.30
C ARG A 50 -15.56 -34.03 8.83
N SER A 51 -16.75 -33.74 8.31
CA SER A 51 -17.52 -34.65 7.47
C SER A 51 -17.90 -33.92 6.19
N GLY A 52 -17.46 -34.47 5.05
CA GLY A 52 -18.18 -34.41 3.77
C GLY A 52 -17.97 -33.21 2.84
N GLU A 53 -17.32 -33.52 1.71
CA GLU A 53 -17.61 -33.01 0.36
C GLU A 53 -16.86 -31.80 -0.22
N ALA A 54 -16.75 -31.88 -1.55
CA ALA A 54 -15.64 -31.51 -2.40
C ALA A 54 -15.76 -30.11 -3.04
N GLY A 55 -14.62 -29.59 -3.49
CA GLY A 55 -14.53 -28.34 -4.25
C GLY A 55 -13.10 -27.83 -4.33
N SER A 56 -12.25 -28.51 -5.11
CA SER A 56 -10.89 -28.04 -5.43
C SER A 56 -10.95 -26.82 -6.36
N GLY A 57 -11.12 -25.63 -5.78
CA GLY A 57 -10.87 -24.37 -6.48
C GLY A 57 -9.45 -23.91 -6.22
N SER A 58 -8.56 -24.05 -7.20
CA SER A 58 -7.25 -23.40 -7.16
C SER A 58 -7.46 -21.88 -7.23
N ALA A 59 -7.44 -21.22 -6.07
CA ALA A 59 -7.49 -19.76 -6.00
C ALA A 59 -6.21 -19.19 -6.61
N SER A 60 -6.33 -18.57 -7.79
CA SER A 60 -5.29 -17.76 -8.40
C SER A 60 -4.98 -16.55 -7.50
N PRO A 61 -3.72 -16.10 -7.42
CA PRO A 61 -3.38 -14.91 -6.65
C PRO A 61 -4.01 -13.64 -7.27
N PRO A 62 -4.40 -12.64 -6.47
CA PRO A 62 -5.01 -11.40 -6.97
C PRO A 62 -4.01 -10.59 -7.79
N VAL A 63 -4.44 -10.07 -8.94
CA VAL A 63 -3.61 -9.27 -9.87
C VAL A 63 -3.64 -7.80 -9.45
N ARG A 64 -2.43 -7.24 -9.30
CA ARG A 64 -2.14 -5.96 -8.63
C ARG A 64 -2.01 -4.83 -9.64
N GLY A 65 -2.97 -3.93 -9.63
CA GLY A 65 -3.05 -2.74 -10.50
C GLY A 65 -4.38 -1.99 -10.39
N ALA A 66 -5.42 -2.65 -9.89
CA ALA A 66 -6.69 -2.03 -9.56
C ALA A 66 -6.66 -1.39 -8.16
N MET A 67 -7.57 -0.44 -7.95
CA MET A 67 -7.90 0.05 -6.63
C MET A 67 -8.44 -1.10 -5.76
N GLU A 68 -7.80 -1.35 -4.62
CA GLU A 68 -8.07 -2.53 -3.80
C GLU A 68 -8.25 -2.16 -2.33
N VAL A 69 -9.01 -2.98 -1.60
CA VAL A 69 -9.18 -2.83 -0.15
C VAL A 69 -7.86 -3.09 0.57
N GLY A 70 -7.54 -2.24 1.54
CA GLY A 70 -6.28 -2.26 2.30
C GLY A 70 -5.32 -1.14 1.93
N MET A 71 -5.47 -0.52 0.76
CA MET A 71 -4.64 0.63 0.36
C MET A 71 -4.72 1.76 1.39
N ARG A 72 -3.58 2.40 1.67
CA ARG A 72 -3.46 3.53 2.60
C ARG A 72 -3.52 4.84 1.83
N VAL A 73 -4.37 5.74 2.28
CA VAL A 73 -4.74 6.95 1.54
C VAL A 73 -4.67 8.19 2.42
N VAL A 74 -4.51 9.33 1.78
CA VAL A 74 -4.63 10.67 2.39
C VAL A 74 -5.61 11.51 1.56
N ARG A 75 -6.12 12.62 2.11
CA ARG A 75 -6.97 13.54 1.34
C ARG A 75 -6.28 14.04 0.06
N GLY A 76 -7.05 14.12 -1.01
CA GLY A 76 -6.59 14.46 -2.35
C GLY A 76 -6.83 15.90 -2.77
N VAL A 77 -6.72 16.12 -4.07
CA VAL A 77 -6.77 17.45 -4.69
C VAL A 77 -8.18 18.03 -4.72
N ASP A 78 -9.20 17.19 -4.91
CA ASP A 78 -10.60 17.63 -5.01
C ASP A 78 -11.35 17.54 -3.67
N TRP A 79 -10.62 17.32 -2.58
CA TRP A 79 -11.17 17.18 -1.24
C TRP A 79 -11.96 18.42 -0.82
N LYS A 80 -13.21 18.21 -0.41
CA LYS A 80 -14.12 19.26 0.05
C LYS A 80 -14.87 18.90 1.34
N TRP A 81 -14.37 17.90 2.07
CA TRP A 81 -15.08 17.26 3.17
C TRP A 81 -14.58 17.70 4.55
N SER A 82 -14.21 18.98 4.67
CA SER A 82 -13.68 19.59 5.90
C SER A 82 -12.58 18.72 6.53
N ASN A 83 -12.68 18.38 7.82
CA ASN A 83 -11.72 17.52 8.53
C ASN A 83 -12.35 16.18 8.92
N GLN A 84 -13.12 15.56 8.02
CA GLN A 84 -13.62 14.19 8.26
C GLN A 84 -12.50 13.15 8.43
N ASP A 85 -11.33 13.42 7.85
CA ASP A 85 -10.08 12.68 8.02
C ASP A 85 -9.22 13.18 9.20
N ASP A 86 -9.72 14.09 10.04
CA ASP A 86 -8.99 14.72 11.16
C ASP A 86 -7.91 15.75 10.76
N GLY A 87 -7.87 16.17 9.49
CA GLY A 87 -6.97 17.22 9.00
C GLY A 87 -5.95 16.73 7.97
N GLU A 88 -5.33 17.66 7.25
CA GLU A 88 -4.37 17.30 6.20
C GLU A 88 -3.18 16.49 6.74
N GLY A 89 -2.89 15.39 6.03
CA GLY A 89 -1.80 14.47 6.37
C GLY A 89 -2.23 13.24 7.16
N HIS A 90 -3.47 13.17 7.65
CA HIS A 90 -3.98 11.97 8.29
C HIS A 90 -4.25 10.85 7.29
N VAL A 91 -3.92 9.62 7.71
CA VAL A 91 -4.02 8.44 6.87
C VAL A 91 -5.29 7.65 7.18
N GLY A 92 -5.89 7.10 6.12
CA GLY A 92 -6.98 6.13 6.22
C GLY A 92 -6.70 4.88 5.41
N THR A 93 -7.55 3.88 5.59
CA THR A 93 -7.52 2.61 4.88
C THR A 93 -8.74 2.50 3.97
N VAL A 94 -8.56 2.15 2.71
CA VAL A 94 -9.68 1.76 1.83
C VAL A 94 -10.25 0.44 2.32
N VAL A 95 -11.52 0.42 2.73
CA VAL A 95 -12.18 -0.78 3.27
C VAL A 95 -13.25 -1.34 2.34
N GLU A 96 -13.69 -0.54 1.36
CA GLU A 96 -14.68 -0.94 0.37
C GLU A 96 -14.43 -0.20 -0.93
N VAL A 97 -14.55 -0.91 -2.06
CA VAL A 97 -14.44 -0.33 -3.41
C VAL A 97 -15.83 -0.36 -4.04
N GLY A 98 -16.29 0.79 -4.51
CA GLY A 98 -17.59 0.96 -5.10
C GLY A 98 -17.78 0.17 -6.38
N ARG A 99 -19.03 -0.20 -6.67
CA ARG A 99 -19.40 -1.04 -7.82
C ARG A 99 -20.65 -0.50 -8.49
N GLN A 100 -20.75 -0.74 -9.79
CA GLN A 100 -21.94 -0.37 -10.55
C GLN A 100 -23.19 -1.08 -9.97
N GLY A 101 -24.27 -0.33 -9.79
CA GLY A 101 -25.52 -0.83 -9.21
C GLY A 101 -25.58 -0.86 -7.68
N SER A 102 -24.49 -0.59 -6.97
CA SER A 102 -24.53 -0.43 -5.51
C SER A 102 -25.18 0.90 -5.13
N THR A 103 -26.18 0.85 -4.24
CA THR A 103 -26.86 2.05 -3.72
C THR A 103 -26.08 2.74 -2.61
N SER A 104 -25.28 2.00 -1.84
CA SER A 104 -24.49 2.53 -0.73
C SER A 104 -23.09 3.00 -1.14
N THR A 105 -22.47 2.30 -2.10
CA THR A 105 -21.10 2.57 -2.53
C THR A 105 -21.02 2.47 -4.07
N PRO A 106 -21.49 3.52 -4.78
CA PRO A 106 -21.56 3.52 -6.24
C PRO A 106 -20.19 3.38 -6.91
N ASP A 107 -20.18 3.04 -8.20
CA ASP A 107 -18.95 3.02 -9.00
C ASP A 107 -18.17 4.35 -8.94
N LYS A 108 -16.84 4.26 -9.08
CA LYS A 108 -15.89 5.38 -8.91
C LYS A 108 -15.94 6.06 -7.54
N THR A 109 -16.31 5.32 -6.51
CA THR A 109 -16.19 5.73 -5.11
C THR A 109 -15.52 4.64 -4.28
N VAL A 110 -15.06 5.01 -3.10
CA VAL A 110 -14.56 4.07 -2.08
C VAL A 110 -15.08 4.44 -0.72
N VAL A 111 -15.13 3.48 0.19
CA VAL A 111 -15.25 3.76 1.62
C VAL A 111 -13.88 3.70 2.27
N VAL A 112 -13.54 4.75 3.03
CA VAL A 112 -12.32 4.83 3.82
C VAL A 112 -12.65 4.75 5.29
N GLN A 113 -11.89 3.93 6.00
CA GLN A 113 -11.80 3.93 7.45
C GLN A 113 -10.56 4.72 7.85
N TRP A 114 -10.75 5.95 8.35
CA TRP A 114 -9.68 6.78 8.86
C TRP A 114 -9.14 6.22 10.17
N ASP A 115 -7.85 6.44 10.41
CA ASP A 115 -7.15 6.00 11.61
C ASP A 115 -7.73 6.61 12.91
N SER A 116 -8.40 7.76 12.79
CA SER A 116 -9.17 8.41 13.87
C SER A 116 -10.43 7.64 14.27
N GLY A 117 -10.93 6.77 13.39
CA GLY A 117 -12.17 6.02 13.56
C GLY A 117 -13.32 6.48 12.65
N THR A 118 -13.22 7.64 12.00
CA THR A 118 -14.26 8.08 11.03
C THR A 118 -14.32 7.13 9.83
N ARG A 119 -15.54 6.72 9.43
CA ARG A 119 -15.79 5.88 8.25
C ARG A 119 -16.76 6.57 7.32
N THR A 120 -16.38 6.79 6.06
CA THR A 120 -17.28 7.39 5.06
C THR A 120 -16.80 7.15 3.63
N ASN A 121 -17.63 7.47 2.66
CA ASN A 121 -17.36 7.31 1.24
C ASN A 121 -16.77 8.57 0.58
N TYR A 122 -15.92 8.38 -0.43
CA TYR A 122 -15.21 9.43 -1.15
C TYR A 122 -15.10 9.13 -2.64
N ARG A 123 -14.92 10.18 -3.45
CA ARG A 123 -14.86 10.08 -4.91
C ARG A 123 -13.46 9.69 -5.38
N THR A 124 -13.41 8.76 -6.33
CA THR A 124 -12.20 8.26 -6.99
C THR A 124 -12.42 8.21 -8.50
N GLY A 125 -12.93 9.32 -9.04
CA GLY A 125 -13.37 9.48 -10.44
C GLY A 125 -14.86 9.78 -10.59
N TYR A 126 -15.66 9.68 -9.52
CA TYR A 126 -17.09 10.04 -9.58
C TYR A 126 -17.24 11.54 -9.87
N GLN A 127 -17.96 11.87 -10.94
CA GLN A 127 -18.04 13.23 -11.51
C GLN A 127 -16.66 13.84 -11.83
N GLY A 128 -15.68 13.00 -12.19
CA GLY A 128 -14.33 13.43 -12.53
C GLY A 128 -13.49 13.93 -11.35
N ALA A 129 -13.95 13.72 -10.12
CA ALA A 129 -13.27 14.20 -8.91
C ALA A 129 -12.55 13.09 -8.15
N TYR A 130 -11.40 13.45 -7.58
CA TYR A 130 -10.48 12.58 -6.86
C TYR A 130 -10.18 13.15 -5.47
N ASP A 131 -10.98 12.70 -4.51
CA ASP A 131 -10.90 13.12 -3.11
C ASP A 131 -9.73 12.49 -2.36
N LEU A 132 -9.03 11.52 -2.94
CA LEU A 132 -8.02 10.70 -2.26
C LEU A 132 -6.75 10.53 -3.11
N LEU A 133 -5.62 10.52 -2.43
CA LEU A 133 -4.32 10.14 -2.98
C LEU A 133 -3.86 8.81 -2.36
N LEU A 134 -3.21 7.97 -3.18
CA LEU A 134 -2.61 6.73 -2.72
C LEU A 134 -1.27 7.03 -2.01
N TYR A 135 -1.20 6.78 -0.70
CA TYR A 135 0.05 6.94 0.06
C TYR A 135 0.89 5.65 0.07
N ASP A 136 0.26 4.50 0.34
CA ASP A 136 0.95 3.20 0.40
C ASP A 136 0.03 2.06 -0.06
N ASN A 137 0.58 1.17 -0.89
CA ASN A 137 -0.09 -0.02 -1.41
C ASN A 137 0.66 -1.31 -1.01
N ALA A 138 1.61 -1.25 -0.08
CA ALA A 138 2.22 -2.48 0.44
C ALA A 138 1.22 -3.37 1.19
N GLN A 139 0.14 -2.80 1.73
CA GLN A 139 -0.88 -3.51 2.50
C GLN A 139 -1.67 -4.51 1.67
N ILE A 140 -1.78 -4.25 0.36
CA ILE A 140 -2.34 -5.17 -0.64
C ILE A 140 -1.26 -6.09 -1.25
N GLY A 141 -0.05 -6.03 -0.69
CA GLY A 141 1.07 -6.90 -1.02
C GLY A 141 1.98 -6.42 -2.13
N VAL A 142 1.71 -5.27 -2.78
CA VAL A 142 2.57 -4.73 -3.85
C VAL A 142 4.04 -4.71 -3.41
N ARG A 143 4.91 -5.27 -4.27
CA ARG A 143 6.34 -5.42 -4.00
C ARG A 143 7.13 -5.48 -5.31
N HIS A 144 8.28 -4.81 -5.32
CA HIS A 144 9.32 -4.94 -6.34
C HIS A 144 10.44 -5.82 -5.78
N SER A 145 10.25 -7.15 -5.81
CA SER A 145 11.07 -8.12 -5.06
C SER A 145 12.57 -8.06 -5.37
N ASN A 146 12.93 -7.76 -6.62
CA ASN A 146 14.32 -7.75 -7.07
C ASN A 146 14.99 -6.37 -6.96
N ILE A 147 14.31 -5.38 -6.37
CA ILE A 147 14.81 -4.01 -6.26
C ILE A 147 15.18 -3.72 -4.82
N ILE A 148 16.34 -3.10 -4.63
CA ILE A 148 16.88 -2.69 -3.33
C ILE A 148 16.72 -1.18 -3.23
N CYS A 149 16.27 -0.68 -2.08
CA CYS A 149 16.31 0.76 -1.83
C CYS A 149 17.76 1.18 -1.54
N ASP A 150 18.34 2.05 -2.36
CA ASP A 150 19.73 2.49 -2.25
C ASP A 150 20.02 3.30 -0.99
N SER A 151 19.00 3.91 -0.38
CA SER A 151 19.17 4.65 0.86
C SER A 151 19.12 3.77 2.10
N CYS A 152 18.09 2.93 2.27
CA CYS A 152 17.93 2.13 3.48
C CYS A 152 18.40 0.67 3.35
N LYS A 153 18.87 0.29 2.16
CA LYS A 153 19.41 -1.04 1.81
C LYS A 153 18.43 -2.21 2.04
N LYS A 154 17.13 -1.92 2.23
CA LYS A 154 16.10 -2.95 2.32
C LYS A 154 15.85 -3.57 0.94
N HIS A 155 15.96 -4.90 0.88
CA HIS A 155 15.64 -5.70 -0.29
C HIS A 155 14.13 -5.81 -0.50
N GLY A 156 13.71 -5.83 -1.76
CA GLY A 156 12.32 -6.01 -2.14
C GLY A 156 11.47 -4.82 -1.69
N ILE A 157 11.57 -3.70 -2.41
CA ILE A 157 10.78 -2.49 -2.12
C ILE A 157 9.30 -2.85 -2.01
N MET A 158 8.74 -2.69 -0.81
CA MET A 158 7.32 -2.90 -0.53
C MET A 158 6.54 -1.63 -0.82
N GLY A 159 5.49 -1.75 -1.62
CA GLY A 159 4.71 -0.64 -2.15
C GLY A 159 5.38 0.00 -3.37
N MET A 160 5.08 1.27 -3.60
CA MET A 160 5.60 2.02 -4.75
C MET A 160 7.14 2.12 -4.77
N ARG A 161 7.70 2.04 -5.96
CA ARG A 161 9.14 2.23 -6.27
C ARG A 161 9.37 3.60 -6.88
N TRP A 162 10.47 4.26 -6.47
CA TRP A 162 10.85 5.59 -6.92
C TRP A 162 12.24 5.52 -7.53
N LYS A 163 12.34 5.49 -8.86
CA LYS A 163 13.61 5.37 -9.59
C LYS A 163 14.14 6.75 -9.98
N CYS A 164 15.40 7.04 -9.67
CA CYS A 164 16.03 8.29 -10.11
C CYS A 164 16.25 8.26 -11.62
N LYS A 165 15.95 9.37 -12.31
CA LYS A 165 16.18 9.50 -13.76
C LYS A 165 17.61 9.95 -14.10
N ALA A 166 18.30 10.57 -13.15
CA ALA A 166 19.63 11.12 -13.37
C ALA A 166 20.76 10.14 -13.04
N CYS A 167 20.52 9.21 -12.11
CA CYS A 167 21.53 8.26 -11.64
C CYS A 167 21.30 6.88 -12.23
N PHE A 168 22.41 6.20 -12.57
CA PHE A 168 22.36 4.81 -12.99
C PHE A 168 21.87 3.92 -11.85
N ASP A 169 20.81 3.17 -12.13
CA ASP A 169 20.19 2.18 -11.26
C ASP A 169 19.97 2.58 -9.79
N TYR A 170 19.54 3.82 -9.55
CA TYR A 170 19.29 4.31 -8.20
C TYR A 170 17.80 4.30 -7.86
N ASP A 171 17.42 3.57 -6.82
CA ASP A 171 16.04 3.30 -6.43
C ASP A 171 15.76 3.61 -4.96
N LEU A 172 14.59 4.19 -4.68
CA LEU A 172 14.12 4.48 -3.34
C LEU A 172 12.78 3.81 -3.08
N CYS A 173 12.56 3.38 -1.82
CA CYS A 173 11.23 3.06 -1.33
C CYS A 173 10.48 4.35 -0.93
N THR A 174 9.15 4.28 -0.80
CA THR A 174 8.31 5.43 -0.41
C THR A 174 8.81 6.14 0.84
N HIS A 175 9.16 5.40 1.90
CA HIS A 175 9.67 6.03 3.12
C HIS A 175 10.94 6.86 2.87
N CYS A 176 11.92 6.34 2.11
CA CYS A 176 13.15 7.09 1.82
C CYS A 176 12.88 8.27 0.87
N TYR A 177 12.04 8.07 -0.15
CA TYR A 177 11.69 9.11 -1.11
C TYR A 177 11.02 10.31 -0.42
N MET A 178 10.07 10.06 0.49
CA MET A 178 9.36 11.12 1.19
C MET A 178 10.17 11.80 2.31
N ASN A 179 11.23 11.15 2.79
CA ASN A 179 12.12 11.67 3.83
C ASN A 179 13.43 12.26 3.28
N ASN A 180 13.36 12.90 2.10
CA ASN A 180 14.46 13.64 1.48
C ASN A 180 15.75 12.84 1.29
N LYS A 181 15.66 11.51 1.15
CA LYS A 181 16.83 10.73 0.78
C LYS A 181 17.13 10.94 -0.71
N HIS A 182 18.43 10.91 -1.03
CA HIS A 182 18.99 11.25 -2.34
C HIS A 182 18.86 12.74 -2.70
N ASP A 183 19.57 13.17 -3.75
CA ASP A 183 19.52 14.53 -4.26
C ASP A 183 18.07 14.94 -4.60
N LEU A 184 17.67 16.13 -4.14
CA LEU A 184 16.33 16.66 -4.34
C LEU A 184 16.18 17.36 -5.70
N SER A 185 17.28 17.74 -6.35
CA SER A 185 17.28 18.31 -7.70
C SER A 185 17.09 17.27 -8.80
N HIS A 186 17.22 15.98 -8.47
CA HIS A 186 17.00 14.89 -9.42
C HIS A 186 15.51 14.60 -9.62
N ALA A 187 15.10 14.45 -10.88
CA ALA A 187 13.79 13.94 -11.27
C ALA A 187 13.69 12.43 -11.04
N PHE A 188 12.47 11.94 -10.84
CA PHE A 188 12.20 10.53 -10.54
C PHE A 188 11.11 9.96 -11.44
N GLU A 189 11.09 8.64 -11.57
CA GLU A 189 9.95 7.88 -12.08
C GLU A 189 9.30 7.11 -10.93
N ARG A 190 7.98 7.19 -10.84
CA ARG A 190 7.18 6.41 -9.90
C ARG A 190 6.62 5.17 -10.61
N TYR A 191 6.85 4.02 -10.01
CA TYR A 191 6.20 2.76 -10.37
C TYR A 191 5.26 2.38 -9.25
N GLU A 192 3.97 2.35 -9.54
CA GLU A 192 2.95 2.00 -8.55
C GLU A 192 2.94 0.50 -8.26
N THR A 193 3.20 -0.32 -9.28
CA THR A 193 3.40 -1.77 -9.17
C THR A 193 4.57 -2.22 -10.03
N ALA A 194 4.97 -3.49 -9.90
CA ALA A 194 6.04 -4.06 -10.74
C ALA A 194 5.70 -4.09 -12.25
N HIS A 195 4.42 -3.93 -12.60
CA HIS A 195 3.92 -4.00 -13.97
C HIS A 195 3.32 -2.67 -14.47
N SER A 196 3.27 -1.64 -13.61
CA SER A 196 2.77 -0.32 -14.02
C SER A 196 3.74 0.37 -14.97
N GLN A 197 3.22 1.14 -15.92
CA GLN A 197 4.03 2.10 -16.66
C GLN A 197 4.58 3.16 -15.69
N PRO A 198 5.85 3.60 -15.86
CA PRO A 198 6.41 4.64 -15.02
C PRO A 198 5.73 5.98 -15.25
N VAL A 199 5.51 6.72 -14.16
CA VAL A 199 5.08 8.12 -14.20
C VAL A 199 6.27 9.01 -13.88
N SER A 200 6.66 9.87 -14.83
CA SER A 200 7.75 10.82 -14.64
C SER A 200 7.32 11.95 -13.69
N LEU A 201 8.17 12.26 -12.72
CA LEU A 201 7.95 13.27 -11.69
C LEU A 201 9.02 14.35 -11.75
N ALA A 202 8.63 15.57 -11.40
CA ALA A 202 9.54 16.69 -11.26
C ALA A 202 10.51 16.50 -10.07
N PRO A 203 11.62 17.26 -10.02
CA PRO A 203 12.48 17.32 -8.84
C PRO A 203 11.73 17.74 -7.55
N ARG A 204 12.24 17.26 -6.41
CA ARG A 204 11.68 17.54 -5.08
C ARG A 204 12.17 18.84 -4.45
N GLN A 205 13.23 19.47 -4.99
CA GLN A 205 13.97 20.58 -4.39
C GLN A 205 13.09 21.73 -3.88
N ASN A 206 12.01 22.05 -4.59
CA ASN A 206 11.14 23.19 -4.30
C ASN A 206 9.73 22.77 -3.85
N LEU A 207 9.52 21.49 -3.56
CA LEU A 207 8.20 21.00 -3.15
C LEU A 207 8.07 21.04 -1.64
N SER A 208 6.88 21.46 -1.21
CA SER A 208 6.49 21.37 0.19
C SER A 208 6.24 19.91 0.58
N ARG A 209 6.47 19.59 1.85
CA ARG A 209 6.13 18.29 2.40
C ARG A 209 5.10 18.46 3.48
N ILE A 210 4.17 17.51 3.51
CA ILE A 210 3.14 17.43 4.54
C ILE A 210 3.56 16.39 5.56
N ILE A 211 3.31 16.68 6.84
CA ILE A 211 3.52 15.72 7.93
C ILE A 211 2.48 14.62 7.81
N LEU A 212 2.94 13.37 7.76
CA LEU A 212 2.06 12.21 7.75
C LEU A 212 1.63 11.87 9.18
N LYS A 213 0.33 11.73 9.41
CA LYS A 213 -0.28 11.51 10.74
C LYS A 213 -1.21 10.30 10.76
N GLY A 214 -1.29 9.60 11.88
CA GLY A 214 -2.12 8.40 12.01
C GLY A 214 -1.53 7.39 12.99
N ILE A 215 -1.81 6.11 12.77
CA ILE A 215 -1.30 5.04 13.63
C ILE A 215 0.11 4.65 13.18
N PHE A 216 1.10 5.14 13.93
CA PHE A 216 2.53 4.85 13.75
C PHE A 216 3.15 4.29 15.03
N GLN A 217 4.41 3.86 14.95
CA GLN A 217 5.14 3.40 16.13
C GLN A 217 5.11 4.45 17.25
N GLY A 218 4.77 4.00 18.46
CA GLY A 218 4.65 4.85 19.65
C GLY A 218 3.25 5.42 19.90
N VAL A 219 2.35 5.38 18.92
CA VAL A 219 0.99 5.92 19.03
C VAL A 219 0.13 5.14 20.00
N LYS A 220 -0.73 5.84 20.75
CA LYS A 220 -1.72 5.24 21.64
C LYS A 220 -2.99 4.92 20.85
N VAL A 221 -3.48 3.69 21.02
CA VAL A 221 -4.62 3.15 20.29
C VAL A 221 -5.62 2.49 21.21
N VAL A 222 -6.84 2.31 20.73
CA VAL A 222 -7.88 1.46 21.30
C VAL A 222 -8.40 0.52 20.22
N ARG A 223 -9.21 -0.48 20.60
CA ARG A 223 -9.90 -1.33 19.63
C ARG A 223 -10.69 -0.49 18.60
N GLY A 224 -10.55 -0.87 17.34
CA GLY A 224 -11.18 -0.25 16.18
C GLY A 224 -12.45 -0.99 15.73
N PRO A 225 -13.04 -0.59 14.60
CA PRO A 225 -14.34 -1.07 14.14
C PRO A 225 -14.36 -2.53 13.68
N ASP A 226 -13.24 -3.08 13.20
CA ASP A 226 -13.16 -4.49 12.76
C ASP A 226 -12.67 -5.45 13.86
N TRP A 227 -12.62 -5.00 15.12
CA TRP A 227 -12.12 -5.79 16.25
C TRP A 227 -12.91 -7.09 16.44
N ASP A 228 -12.20 -8.23 16.41
CA ASP A 228 -12.78 -9.58 16.58
C ASP A 228 -11.95 -10.43 17.58
N TRP A 229 -11.29 -9.76 18.53
CA TRP A 229 -10.24 -10.37 19.38
C TRP A 229 -10.65 -10.47 20.85
N GLY A 230 -11.95 -10.55 21.15
CA GLY A 230 -12.48 -10.62 22.51
C GLY A 230 -11.97 -9.47 23.38
N ASN A 231 -11.45 -9.78 24.58
CA ASN A 231 -10.89 -8.80 25.52
C ASN A 231 -9.37 -8.94 25.66
N GLN A 232 -8.65 -9.25 24.59
CA GLN A 232 -7.18 -9.28 24.61
C GLN A 232 -6.58 -7.92 25.01
N ASP A 233 -7.24 -6.83 24.67
CA ASP A 233 -6.92 -5.47 25.10
C ASP A 233 -7.23 -5.18 26.58
N GLY A 234 -7.89 -6.10 27.29
CA GLY A 234 -8.38 -5.91 28.64
C GLY A 234 -9.77 -5.28 28.74
N GLY A 235 -10.51 -5.22 27.62
CA GLY A 235 -11.87 -4.69 27.55
C GLY A 235 -11.98 -3.39 26.75
N GLU A 236 -13.21 -3.01 26.44
CA GLU A 236 -13.48 -1.81 25.63
C GLU A 236 -12.89 -0.53 26.26
N GLY A 237 -12.32 0.32 25.40
CA GLY A 237 -11.70 1.59 25.81
C GLY A 237 -10.31 1.46 26.46
N LYS A 238 -9.79 0.24 26.65
CA LYS A 238 -8.41 0.08 27.14
C LYS A 238 -7.40 0.52 26.09
N ILE A 239 -6.38 1.21 26.57
CA ILE A 239 -5.38 1.86 25.73
C ILE A 239 -4.19 0.92 25.53
N GLY A 240 -3.77 0.78 24.29
CA GLY A 240 -2.52 0.14 23.91
C GLY A 240 -1.56 1.14 23.29
N LYS A 241 -0.29 0.77 23.23
CA LYS A 241 0.76 1.51 22.54
C LYS A 241 1.28 0.66 21.39
N VAL A 242 1.33 1.25 20.20
CA VAL A 242 1.91 0.61 19.02
C VAL A 242 3.41 0.47 19.21
N VAL A 243 3.91 -0.76 19.13
CA VAL A 243 5.33 -1.10 19.30
C VAL A 243 6.03 -1.23 17.97
N ASP A 244 5.35 -1.78 16.96
CA ASP A 244 5.92 -2.04 15.64
C ASP A 244 4.82 -2.11 14.57
N ILE A 245 5.17 -1.78 13.32
CA ILE A 245 4.31 -1.93 12.15
C ILE A 245 5.05 -2.79 11.12
N ARG A 246 4.44 -3.90 10.77
CA ARG A 246 5.06 -4.93 9.92
C ARG A 246 4.08 -5.54 8.94
N GLY A 247 4.58 -6.44 8.12
CA GLY A 247 3.78 -7.22 7.18
C GLY A 247 3.02 -8.37 7.86
N TRP A 248 1.94 -8.81 7.23
CA TRP A 248 1.37 -10.14 7.48
C TRP A 248 2.24 -11.16 6.75
N ASP A 249 3.19 -11.76 7.46
CA ASP A 249 4.17 -12.69 6.94
C ASP A 249 4.82 -12.21 5.63
N GLN A 250 4.76 -13.01 4.56
CA GLN A 250 5.22 -12.67 3.22
C GLN A 250 4.11 -12.12 2.31
N GLU A 251 2.84 -12.13 2.76
CA GLU A 251 1.66 -11.81 1.96
C GLU A 251 1.56 -10.30 1.69
N SER A 252 1.72 -9.49 2.75
CA SER A 252 1.54 -8.03 2.70
C SER A 252 2.58 -7.30 3.55
N GLY A 253 2.82 -6.02 3.24
CA GLY A 253 3.74 -5.16 3.98
C GLY A 253 3.00 -4.07 4.76
N ARG A 254 3.46 -3.78 5.98
CA ARG A 254 2.92 -2.70 6.85
C ARG A 254 1.39 -2.76 7.02
N SER A 255 0.85 -3.97 7.08
CA SER A 255 -0.58 -4.27 7.10
C SER A 255 -1.09 -4.71 8.48
N VAL A 256 -0.18 -4.79 9.45
CA VAL A 256 -0.48 -5.10 10.85
C VAL A 256 0.37 -4.27 11.80
N ALA A 257 -0.15 -4.05 13.01
CA ALA A 257 0.54 -3.39 14.11
C ALA A 257 0.65 -4.31 15.32
N SER A 258 1.85 -4.39 15.90
CA SER A 258 2.06 -4.97 17.22
C SER A 258 1.72 -3.93 18.28
N VAL A 259 0.85 -4.26 19.23
CA VAL A 259 0.37 -3.36 20.28
C VAL A 259 0.57 -3.99 21.65
N THR A 260 1.19 -3.25 22.55
CA THR A 260 1.22 -3.58 23.99
C THR A 260 0.12 -2.82 24.70
N TRP A 261 -0.82 -3.55 25.30
CA TRP A 261 -1.96 -3.01 26.04
C TRP A 261 -1.58 -2.63 27.46
N SER A 262 -2.39 -1.76 28.08
CA SER A 262 -2.18 -1.30 29.47
C SER A 262 -2.18 -2.44 30.50
N ASN A 263 -2.76 -3.60 30.17
CA ASN A 263 -2.75 -4.80 31.00
C ASN A 263 -1.45 -5.64 30.86
N GLY A 264 -0.49 -5.17 30.06
CA GLY A 264 0.79 -5.85 29.80
C GLY A 264 0.76 -6.87 28.65
N THR A 265 -0.42 -7.23 28.14
CA THR A 265 -0.51 -8.16 26.99
C THR A 265 -0.02 -7.48 25.71
N THR A 266 0.58 -8.27 24.82
CA THR A 266 1.03 -7.78 23.51
C THR A 266 0.53 -8.71 22.43
N ASN A 267 -0.08 -8.16 21.38
CA ASN A 267 -0.51 -8.93 20.21
C ASN A 267 -0.49 -8.09 18.93
N VAL A 268 -0.84 -8.72 17.81
CA VAL A 268 -0.78 -8.16 16.46
C VAL A 268 -2.20 -7.98 15.92
N TYR A 269 -2.49 -6.79 15.38
CA TYR A 269 -3.82 -6.39 14.94
C TYR A 269 -3.78 -5.83 13.52
N ARG A 270 -4.87 -6.00 12.76
CA ARG A 270 -4.93 -5.62 11.34
C ARG A 270 -5.03 -4.10 11.16
N MET A 271 -4.27 -3.62 10.19
CA MET A 271 -4.24 -2.22 9.73
C MET A 271 -4.14 -2.22 8.21
N GLY A 272 -5.25 -2.55 7.56
CA GLY A 272 -5.36 -2.65 6.11
C GLY A 272 -5.18 -4.07 5.55
N HIS A 273 -4.68 -5.04 6.33
CA HIS A 273 -4.69 -6.44 5.87
C HIS A 273 -6.12 -6.88 5.54
N LYS A 274 -6.36 -7.26 4.27
CA LYS A 274 -7.69 -7.60 3.75
C LYS A 274 -8.74 -6.51 3.96
N GLY A 275 -8.31 -5.24 3.98
CA GLY A 275 -9.19 -4.10 4.21
C GLY A 275 -9.72 -3.98 5.64
N LYS A 276 -9.14 -4.70 6.61
CA LYS A 276 -9.60 -4.68 8.01
C LYS A 276 -8.79 -3.71 8.88
N VAL A 277 -9.49 -2.98 9.74
CA VAL A 277 -8.91 -1.98 10.65
C VAL A 277 -9.35 -2.27 12.09
N ASP A 278 -8.50 -2.98 12.80
CA ASP A 278 -8.76 -3.45 14.17
C ASP A 278 -8.41 -2.40 15.23
N LEU A 279 -7.83 -1.26 14.85
CA LEU A 279 -7.32 -0.23 15.75
C LEU A 279 -7.79 1.16 15.31
N LYS A 280 -7.99 2.05 16.28
CA LYS A 280 -8.07 3.50 16.06
C LYS A 280 -7.16 4.21 17.06
N TYR A 281 -6.59 5.36 16.70
CA TYR A 281 -5.79 6.13 17.65
C TYR A 281 -6.66 6.87 18.67
N VAL A 282 -6.07 7.13 19.84
CA VAL A 282 -6.59 8.10 20.82
C VAL A 282 -6.00 9.48 20.56
N SER A 283 -4.74 9.51 20.16
CA SER A 283 -4.00 10.69 19.72
C SER A 283 -3.17 10.30 18.51
N ASP A 284 -3.16 11.10 17.45
CA ASP A 284 -2.33 10.83 16.29
C ASP A 284 -0.82 10.87 16.64
N GLY A 285 -0.01 10.35 15.74
CA GLY A 285 1.44 10.53 15.79
C GLY A 285 2.01 10.73 14.40
N GLN A 286 3.24 11.24 14.34
CA GLN A 286 3.93 11.51 13.08
C GLN A 286 4.59 10.24 12.54
N GLY A 287 4.27 9.88 11.29
CA GLY A 287 4.83 8.74 10.57
C GLY A 287 5.91 9.09 9.55
N GLY A 288 6.32 10.36 9.50
CA GLY A 288 7.21 10.92 8.50
C GLY A 288 6.52 12.02 7.71
N TYR A 289 6.79 12.08 6.41
CA TYR A 289 6.33 13.13 5.53
C TYR A 289 5.82 12.53 4.21
N TYR A 290 5.21 13.36 3.36
CA TYR A 290 4.99 13.05 1.95
C TYR A 290 4.94 14.31 1.08
N TYR A 291 5.24 14.14 -0.21
CA TYR A 291 5.08 15.13 -1.26
C TYR A 291 3.71 14.92 -1.94
N LYS A 292 2.74 15.79 -1.66
CA LYS A 292 1.34 15.61 -2.11
C LYS A 292 1.24 15.52 -3.62
N GLU A 293 1.98 16.38 -4.32
CA GLU A 293 1.98 16.49 -5.79
C GLU A 293 2.56 15.25 -6.47
N HIS A 294 3.30 14.42 -5.73
CA HIS A 294 3.96 13.23 -6.26
C HIS A 294 3.22 11.93 -5.91
N LEU A 295 2.10 11.99 -5.18
CA LEU A 295 1.25 10.82 -4.96
C LEU A 295 0.27 10.61 -6.13
N PRO A 296 -0.09 9.36 -6.46
CA PRO A 296 -1.15 9.09 -7.43
C PRO A 296 -2.51 9.51 -6.89
N LYS A 297 -3.39 9.98 -7.76
CA LYS A 297 -4.84 10.00 -7.47
C LYS A 297 -5.33 8.57 -7.38
N LEU A 298 -6.04 8.26 -6.31
CA LEU A 298 -6.59 6.93 -6.12
C LEU A 298 -7.65 6.65 -7.20
N GLY A 299 -7.41 5.65 -8.05
CA GLY A 299 -8.35 5.21 -9.10
C GLY A 299 -8.15 5.77 -10.49
N GLU A 300 -7.25 6.74 -10.68
CA GLU A 300 -7.05 7.41 -11.97
C GLU A 300 -6.53 6.44 -13.04
N HIS A 301 -5.56 5.59 -12.71
CA HIS A 301 -5.06 4.57 -13.65
C HIS A 301 -6.13 3.54 -14.06
N ALA A 302 -7.04 3.18 -13.15
CA ALA A 302 -8.17 2.32 -13.48
C ALA A 302 -9.18 3.01 -14.41
N GLU A 303 -9.32 4.34 -14.31
CA GLU A 303 -10.12 5.13 -15.24
C GLU A 303 -9.44 5.28 -16.60
N LEU A 304 -8.14 5.58 -16.67
CA LEU A 304 -7.39 5.65 -17.93
C LEU A 304 -7.44 4.32 -18.69
N GLN A 305 -7.25 3.19 -18.00
CA GLN A 305 -7.38 1.87 -18.62
C GLN A 305 -8.81 1.59 -19.10
N ARG A 306 -9.84 2.02 -18.35
CA ARG A 306 -11.23 1.92 -18.78
C ARG A 306 -11.57 2.88 -19.92
N GLN A 307 -11.01 4.09 -19.97
CA GLN A 307 -11.22 5.07 -21.02
C GLN A 307 -10.50 4.69 -22.29
N GLU A 308 -9.23 4.26 -22.25
CA GLU A 308 -8.56 3.66 -23.43
C GLU A 308 -9.33 2.45 -23.98
N SER A 309 -10.09 1.79 -23.12
CA SER A 309 -10.98 0.69 -23.49
C SER A 309 -12.36 1.15 -23.98
N ALA A 310 -12.95 2.20 -23.40
CA ALA A 310 -14.33 2.65 -23.66
C ALA A 310 -14.45 3.79 -24.68
N ASP A 311 -13.39 4.59 -24.87
CA ASP A 311 -13.32 5.66 -25.87
C ASP A 311 -13.13 5.04 -27.26
N GLY A 312 -14.25 4.64 -27.85
CA GLY A 312 -14.61 5.07 -29.20
C GLY A 312 -13.69 4.63 -30.34
N HIS A 313 -13.01 3.50 -30.26
CA HIS A 313 -12.43 2.90 -31.45
C HIS A 313 -13.51 2.14 -32.22
N THR A 314 -14.03 2.73 -33.31
CA THR A 314 -14.64 1.93 -34.38
C THR A 314 -13.56 1.02 -34.94
N PHE A 315 -13.58 -0.25 -34.53
CA PHE A 315 -12.69 -1.26 -35.07
C PHE A 315 -13.06 -1.56 -36.52
N GLN A 316 -12.06 -1.72 -37.37
CA GLN A 316 -12.23 -2.16 -38.74
C GLN A 316 -11.52 -3.50 -38.94
N GLN A 317 -11.99 -4.26 -39.93
CA GLN A 317 -11.31 -5.48 -40.34
C GLN A 317 -9.84 -5.18 -40.69
N GLY A 318 -8.92 -5.96 -40.13
CA GLY A 318 -7.48 -5.77 -40.30
C GLY A 318 -6.78 -4.98 -39.19
N ASP A 319 -7.53 -4.31 -38.29
CA ASP A 319 -6.94 -3.58 -37.17
C ASP A 319 -6.13 -4.51 -36.26
N LYS A 320 -4.95 -4.05 -35.82
CA LYS A 320 -4.17 -4.74 -34.79
C LYS A 320 -4.67 -4.32 -33.43
N VAL A 321 -5.00 -5.29 -32.61
CA VAL A 321 -5.61 -5.08 -31.29
C VAL A 321 -4.98 -6.00 -30.26
N LYS A 322 -5.03 -5.61 -28.99
CA LYS A 322 -4.69 -6.48 -27.86
C LYS A 322 -5.64 -6.21 -26.71
N CYS A 323 -5.92 -7.23 -25.91
CA CYS A 323 -6.62 -7.08 -24.65
C CYS A 323 -5.60 -6.80 -23.55
N LEU A 324 -5.72 -5.67 -22.85
CA LEU A 324 -4.89 -5.32 -21.70
C LEU A 324 -5.61 -5.49 -20.36
N LEU A 325 -6.88 -5.92 -20.41
CA LEU A 325 -7.68 -6.15 -19.22
C LEU A 325 -7.28 -7.45 -18.52
N ASP A 326 -7.43 -7.45 -17.20
CA ASP A 326 -7.27 -8.63 -16.37
C ASP A 326 -8.30 -9.72 -16.69
N VAL A 327 -7.92 -10.98 -16.44
CA VAL A 327 -8.73 -12.16 -16.77
C VAL A 327 -10.13 -12.12 -16.16
N ASP A 328 -10.26 -11.64 -14.91
CA ASP A 328 -11.55 -11.59 -14.22
C ASP A 328 -12.45 -10.47 -14.76
N ILE A 329 -11.86 -9.32 -15.09
CA ILE A 329 -12.56 -8.19 -15.71
C ILE A 329 -13.03 -8.62 -17.10
N LEU A 330 -12.13 -9.18 -17.91
CA LEU A 330 -12.45 -9.71 -19.23
C LEU A 330 -13.55 -10.77 -19.12
N ARG A 331 -13.46 -11.73 -18.19
CA ARG A 331 -14.50 -12.75 -17.99
C ARG A 331 -15.88 -12.15 -17.74
N GLN A 332 -15.98 -11.13 -16.90
CA GLN A 332 -17.25 -10.43 -16.63
C GLN A 332 -17.75 -9.67 -17.86
N MET A 333 -16.86 -8.93 -18.54
CA MET A 333 -17.21 -8.20 -19.76
C MET A 333 -17.63 -9.10 -20.92
N GLN A 334 -17.19 -10.36 -20.91
CA GLN A 334 -17.56 -11.36 -21.90
C GLN A 334 -18.97 -11.94 -21.71
N GLU A 335 -19.61 -11.70 -20.57
CA GLU A 335 -20.99 -12.13 -20.34
C GLU A 335 -21.93 -11.40 -21.32
N GLY A 336 -22.60 -12.15 -22.19
CA GLY A 336 -23.40 -11.59 -23.28
C GLY A 336 -22.64 -11.21 -24.56
N HIS A 337 -21.29 -11.25 -24.55
CA HIS A 337 -20.41 -10.78 -25.64
C HIS A 337 -19.46 -11.88 -26.15
N GLY A 338 -20.02 -13.02 -26.55
CA GLY A 338 -19.26 -14.18 -27.04
C GLY A 338 -18.82 -15.17 -25.95
N GLY A 339 -19.00 -14.82 -24.68
CA GLY A 339 -18.75 -15.69 -23.53
C GLY A 339 -17.27 -15.83 -23.17
N TRP A 340 -17.02 -16.38 -21.98
CA TRP A 340 -15.68 -16.65 -21.47
C TRP A 340 -15.28 -18.10 -21.72
N ASN A 341 -14.11 -18.31 -22.33
CA ASN A 341 -13.44 -19.60 -22.39
C ASN A 341 -12.09 -19.48 -21.67
N PRO A 342 -11.73 -20.38 -20.73
CA PRO A 342 -10.45 -20.32 -20.02
C PRO A 342 -9.21 -20.19 -20.92
N LYS A 343 -9.24 -20.75 -22.14
CA LYS A 343 -8.14 -20.63 -23.11
C LYS A 343 -7.96 -19.21 -23.64
N MET A 344 -8.95 -18.32 -23.52
CA MET A 344 -8.82 -16.91 -23.88
C MET A 344 -7.74 -16.20 -23.05
N ALA A 345 -7.50 -16.64 -21.82
CA ALA A 345 -6.48 -16.08 -20.93
C ALA A 345 -5.08 -16.09 -21.56
N GLU A 346 -4.77 -17.10 -22.39
CA GLU A 346 -3.48 -17.22 -23.09
C GLU A 346 -3.25 -16.10 -24.15
N TYR A 347 -4.32 -15.40 -24.53
CA TYR A 347 -4.31 -14.38 -25.57
C TYR A 347 -4.42 -12.95 -25.02
N ILE A 348 -4.54 -12.80 -23.70
CA ILE A 348 -4.37 -11.51 -23.02
C ILE A 348 -2.94 -11.00 -23.31
N CYS A 349 -2.81 -9.70 -23.55
CA CYS A 349 -1.60 -9.02 -23.98
C CYS A 349 -1.01 -9.47 -25.33
N ARG A 350 -1.57 -10.49 -26.00
CA ARG A 350 -1.15 -10.89 -27.35
C ARG A 350 -1.79 -9.99 -28.40
N ILE A 351 -1.00 -9.62 -29.41
CA ILE A 351 -1.50 -8.87 -30.55
C ILE A 351 -2.27 -9.84 -31.45
N GLY A 352 -3.55 -9.54 -31.63
CA GLY A 352 -4.42 -10.18 -32.62
C GLY A 352 -4.78 -9.21 -33.74
N THR A 353 -5.45 -9.72 -34.75
CA THR A 353 -5.96 -8.94 -35.88
C THR A 353 -7.48 -9.02 -35.90
N VAL A 354 -8.17 -7.90 -35.99
CA VAL A 354 -9.63 -7.87 -36.14
C VAL A 354 -10.01 -8.59 -37.42
N HIS A 355 -10.66 -9.74 -37.29
CA HIS A 355 -11.15 -10.53 -38.41
C HIS A 355 -12.48 -10.01 -38.92
N ARG A 356 -13.40 -9.65 -38.02
CA ARG A 356 -14.67 -8.98 -38.34
C ARG A 356 -15.31 -8.39 -37.10
N ILE A 357 -16.24 -7.46 -37.32
CA ILE A 357 -17.20 -7.01 -36.31
C ILE A 357 -18.49 -7.81 -36.48
N THR A 358 -19.10 -8.25 -35.39
CA THR A 358 -20.38 -8.97 -35.43
C THR A 358 -21.54 -7.98 -35.59
N ASP A 359 -22.71 -8.49 -35.96
CA ASP A 359 -23.92 -7.66 -36.10
C ASP A 359 -24.37 -7.04 -34.77
N ARG A 360 -23.87 -7.56 -33.64
CA ARG A 360 -24.10 -7.02 -32.29
C ARG A 360 -23.02 -6.02 -31.83
N GLY A 361 -22.03 -5.74 -32.68
CA GLY A 361 -20.93 -4.82 -32.37
C GLY A 361 -19.73 -5.43 -31.65
N ASP A 362 -19.71 -6.77 -31.45
CA ASP A 362 -18.57 -7.46 -30.85
C ASP A 362 -17.41 -7.63 -31.84
N VAL A 363 -16.19 -7.72 -31.31
CA VAL A 363 -14.99 -7.75 -32.13
C VAL A 363 -14.44 -9.18 -32.18
N ARG A 364 -14.45 -9.79 -33.36
CA ARG A 364 -13.84 -11.12 -33.57
C ARG A 364 -12.39 -10.95 -33.98
N VAL A 365 -11.47 -11.43 -33.15
CA VAL A 365 -10.02 -11.27 -33.29
C VAL A 365 -9.37 -12.61 -33.66
N GLN A 366 -8.53 -12.62 -34.70
CA GLN A 366 -7.73 -13.76 -35.15
C GLN A 366 -6.27 -13.63 -34.70
N TYR A 367 -5.70 -14.74 -34.21
CA TYR A 367 -4.32 -14.86 -33.78
C TYR A 367 -3.49 -15.75 -34.73
N SER A 368 -2.16 -15.78 -34.55
CA SER A 368 -1.19 -16.43 -35.45
C SER A 368 -1.40 -17.93 -35.66
N ASN A 369 -2.05 -18.60 -34.71
CA ASN A 369 -2.42 -20.02 -34.78
C ASN A 369 -3.80 -20.27 -35.40
N ASN A 370 -4.36 -19.29 -36.11
CA ASN A 370 -5.72 -19.32 -36.68
C ASN A 370 -6.86 -19.45 -35.66
N ILE A 371 -6.57 -19.38 -34.36
CA ILE A 371 -7.60 -19.32 -33.31
C ILE A 371 -8.27 -17.94 -33.35
N ARG A 372 -9.59 -17.94 -33.14
CA ARG A 372 -10.42 -16.74 -33.18
C ARG A 372 -11.26 -16.64 -31.92
N TRP A 373 -11.16 -15.50 -31.25
CA TRP A 373 -11.97 -15.16 -30.07
C TRP A 373 -12.87 -13.99 -30.39
N THR A 374 -14.01 -13.90 -29.72
CA THR A 374 -14.93 -12.74 -29.82
C THR A 374 -14.84 -11.99 -28.52
N PHE A 375 -14.56 -10.70 -28.60
CA PHE A 375 -14.38 -9.83 -27.46
C PHE A 375 -15.47 -8.77 -27.44
N HIS A 376 -15.93 -8.41 -26.25
CA HIS A 376 -16.57 -7.12 -26.02
C HIS A 376 -15.64 -6.01 -26.59
N PRO A 377 -16.16 -5.03 -27.35
CA PRO A 377 -15.32 -4.02 -28.01
C PRO A 377 -14.47 -3.24 -27.01
N GLY A 378 -15.06 -2.89 -25.86
CA GLY A 378 -14.34 -2.26 -24.75
C GLY A 378 -13.38 -3.18 -23.98
N ALA A 379 -13.09 -4.39 -24.45
CA ALA A 379 -11.99 -5.19 -23.92
C ALA A 379 -10.70 -5.06 -24.74
N LEU A 380 -10.75 -4.36 -25.86
CA LEU A 380 -9.66 -4.31 -26.83
C LEU A 380 -9.10 -2.89 -26.95
N THR A 381 -7.77 -2.80 -27.04
CA THR A 381 -7.05 -1.58 -27.34
C THR A 381 -6.43 -1.70 -28.73
N LYS A 382 -6.62 -0.69 -29.59
CA LYS A 382 -5.99 -0.63 -30.92
C LYS A 382 -4.49 -0.36 -30.78
N VAL A 383 -3.68 -1.05 -31.57
CA VAL A 383 -2.22 -0.91 -31.58
C VAL A 383 -1.81 -0.01 -32.76
N SER A 384 -1.26 1.18 -32.48
CA SER A 384 -0.72 2.07 -33.52
C SER A 384 0.62 1.55 -34.08
N ARG A 385 0.91 1.89 -35.34
CA ARG A 385 2.10 1.40 -36.06
C ARG A 385 3.45 1.83 -35.44
N GLU A 386 3.47 2.88 -34.63
CA GLU A 386 4.69 3.42 -34.00
C GLU A 386 5.22 2.57 -32.84
N ARG A 387 4.45 1.58 -32.36
CA ARG A 387 4.82 0.69 -31.23
C ARG A 387 5.20 -0.72 -31.66
N LEU A 388 5.51 -0.93 -32.94
CA LEU A 388 5.88 -2.24 -33.53
C LEU A 388 7.37 -2.35 -33.88
N SER A 389 8.21 -1.38 -33.50
CA SER A 389 9.67 -1.42 -33.66
C SER A 389 10.38 -1.73 -32.36
#